data_AF-A0A522WGB1-F1
#
_entry.id   AF-A0A522WGB1-F1
#
_cell.length_a   1.000
_cell.length_b   1.000
_cell.length_c   1.000
_cell.angle_alpha   90.00
_cell.angle_beta   90.00
_cell.angle_gamma   90.00
#
_symmetry.space_group_name_H-M   'P 1'
#
loop_
_entity.id
_entity.type
_entity.pdbx_description
1 polymer ?
#
loop_
_entity_poly.entity_id
_entity_poly.type
_entity_poly.pdbx_seq_one_letter_code
_entity_poly.pdbx_strand_id
1 'polypeptide(L)'
;RRLFPFLQYREAPRVPRLPDASGGILRGTKAQERRRGDETNAGLSTPNTAFFFVLTTGVALFGNVILDTNPGWQPFGFAGGLYDQQTKLTRFGARDYDAETGRWTTKDPIGFNGGDTNLYGYTANDPVNFVDVRGLFIGPWHSLITFSAMVASGYDLYTAAFTAGANFGADFTKGSQKPENANQHGMATPKQTVEEAIKGNEKFVNEQLAKGDLIGLGAALHATEDPFAGGHGYKTWDGTITLEHILDDAFPSVSALYGAFMADLQVLERYEKNNRARCP
;
A
#
# COMPACT_ATOMS: atom_id res chain seq x y z
N ARG A 1 14.92 25.05 -36.66
CA ARG A 1 13.52 24.63 -36.38
C ARG A 1 13.60 23.59 -35.28
N ARG A 2 12.83 23.79 -34.19
CA ARG A 2 13.24 23.59 -32.79
C ARG A 2 13.47 22.13 -32.37
N LEU A 3 14.61 21.94 -31.70
CA LEU A 3 15.01 20.79 -30.88
C LEU A 3 14.35 20.87 -29.49
N PHE A 4 14.06 19.71 -28.91
CA PHE A 4 13.58 19.52 -27.53
C PHE A 4 14.60 20.04 -26.51
N PRO A 5 14.20 20.72 -25.43
CA PRO A 5 15.12 21.11 -24.37
C PRO A 5 15.24 20.03 -23.29
N PHE A 6 16.50 19.76 -22.95
CA PHE A 6 16.97 19.12 -21.72
C PHE A 6 16.25 19.65 -20.47
N LEU A 7 15.73 18.75 -19.63
CA LEU A 7 15.44 19.04 -18.22
C LEU A 7 16.73 18.87 -17.41
N GLN A 8 17.39 19.99 -17.12
CA GLN A 8 18.39 20.08 -16.06
C GLN A 8 17.67 19.91 -14.71
N TYR A 9 18.12 18.95 -13.92
CA TYR A 9 17.79 18.86 -12.49
C TYR A 9 18.21 20.17 -11.81
N ARG A 10 17.22 20.99 -11.44
CA ARG A 10 17.42 22.07 -10.46
C ARG A 10 17.33 21.46 -9.07
N GLU A 11 18.27 21.86 -8.21
CA GLU A 11 18.33 21.47 -6.80
C GLU A 11 16.95 21.58 -6.12
N ALA A 12 16.60 20.52 -5.38
CA ALA A 12 15.38 20.48 -4.60
C ALA A 12 15.37 21.63 -3.57
N PRO A 13 14.25 22.35 -3.39
CA PRO A 13 14.13 23.34 -2.33
C PRO A 13 14.33 22.67 -0.96
N ARG A 14 15.13 23.31 -0.09
CA ARG A 14 15.33 22.86 1.29
C ARG A 14 13.99 22.71 2.01
N VAL A 15 13.67 21.49 2.40
CA VAL A 15 12.47 21.13 3.16
C VAL A 15 12.57 21.74 4.57
N PRO A 16 11.54 22.44 5.09
CA PRO A 16 11.49 22.85 6.48
C PRO A 16 11.49 21.63 7.41
N ARG A 17 12.28 21.68 8.49
CA ARG A 17 12.24 20.65 9.55
C ARG A 17 10.81 20.55 10.11
N LEU A 18 10.20 19.37 9.99
CA LEU A 18 8.96 19.03 10.68
C LEU A 18 9.21 18.99 12.20
N PRO A 19 8.29 19.52 13.02
CA PRO A 19 8.36 19.34 14.46
C PRO A 19 8.18 17.86 14.82
N ASP A 20 8.89 17.48 15.86
CA ASP A 20 8.86 16.20 16.55
C ASP A 20 7.44 15.73 16.87
N ALA A 21 7.05 14.59 16.30
CA ALA A 21 5.82 13.90 16.66
C ALA A 21 5.99 13.24 18.04
N SER A 22 5.82 14.03 19.10
CA SER A 22 5.54 13.53 20.44
C SER A 22 4.19 14.09 20.90
N GLY A 23 3.20 13.20 21.04
CA GLY A 23 1.95 13.43 21.77
C GLY A 23 0.81 14.13 21.01
N GLY A 24 -0.28 13.41 20.76
CA GLY A 24 -1.51 14.01 20.23
C GLY A 24 -2.70 13.06 20.22
N ILE A 25 -3.35 12.92 21.38
CA ILE A 25 -4.63 12.20 21.58
C ILE A 25 -5.74 12.85 20.74
N LEU A 26 -6.42 12.06 19.89
CA LEU A 26 -7.64 12.47 19.19
C LEU A 26 -8.79 12.69 20.21
N ARG A 27 -9.30 13.93 20.29
CA ARG A 27 -10.48 14.26 21.10
C ARG A 27 -11.77 13.86 20.36
N GLY A 28 -12.54 12.95 20.96
CA GLY A 28 -13.87 12.56 20.48
C GLY A 28 -14.97 13.58 20.79
N THR A 29 -15.96 13.66 19.91
CA THR A 29 -17.21 14.42 20.05
C THR A 29 -18.24 13.65 20.88
N LYS A 30 -19.01 14.41 21.67
CA LYS A 30 -20.00 13.94 22.66
C LYS A 30 -21.19 13.21 22.03
N ALA A 31 -21.61 12.10 22.63
CA ALA A 31 -23.00 11.66 22.64
C ALA A 31 -23.42 11.41 24.10
N GLN A 32 -24.55 12.01 24.48
CA GLN A 32 -25.06 12.13 25.84
C GLN A 32 -26.35 11.31 25.93
N GLU A 33 -26.46 10.37 26.88
CA GLU A 33 -27.78 9.88 27.28
C GLU A 33 -27.87 9.51 28.76
N ARG A 34 -28.94 9.99 29.39
CA ARG A 34 -29.23 9.97 30.84
C ARG A 34 -29.77 8.60 31.28
N ARG A 35 -29.33 8.10 32.44
CA ARG A 35 -30.12 7.16 33.26
C ARG A 35 -30.64 7.85 34.54
N ARG A 36 -31.94 7.68 34.82
CA ARG A 36 -32.55 7.73 36.17
C ARG A 36 -31.96 6.53 36.93
N GLY A 37 -31.43 6.61 38.15
CA GLY A 37 -31.95 7.26 39.34
C GLY A 37 -32.47 6.15 40.26
N ASP A 38 -31.67 5.74 41.25
CA ASP A 38 -32.12 5.32 42.58
C ASP A 38 -30.91 5.26 43.53
N GLU A 39 -31.06 5.96 44.65
CA GLU A 39 -30.06 6.30 45.66
C GLU A 39 -30.12 5.34 46.84
N THR A 40 -28.96 5.02 47.44
CA THR A 40 -28.83 4.88 48.91
C THR A 40 -27.44 5.34 49.37
N ASN A 41 -27.42 6.49 50.07
CA ASN A 41 -26.50 7.06 51.08
C ASN A 41 -25.17 6.32 51.40
N ALA A 42 -24.01 6.98 51.58
CA ALA A 42 -23.80 8.19 52.38
C ALA A 42 -22.61 9.04 51.87
N GLY A 43 -22.72 10.36 52.11
CA GLY A 43 -21.96 11.41 51.45
C GLY A 43 -20.58 11.74 52.01
N LEU A 44 -19.70 12.09 51.08
CA LEU A 44 -18.73 13.17 51.20
C LEU A 44 -18.75 13.95 49.86
N SER A 45 -19.41 15.11 49.86
CA SER A 45 -19.35 16.17 48.82
C SER A 45 -18.12 17.05 49.07
N THR A 46 -17.29 17.56 48.15
CA THR A 46 -17.20 17.78 46.68
C THR A 46 -15.80 18.47 46.45
N PRO A 47 -15.25 18.77 45.24
CA PRO A 47 -15.86 18.76 43.90
C PRO A 47 -15.04 18.07 42.78
N ASN A 48 -15.74 17.59 41.75
CA ASN A 48 -15.27 17.41 40.37
C ASN A 48 -13.84 16.87 40.16
N THR A 49 -13.51 15.71 40.72
CA THR A 49 -12.52 14.87 40.04
C THR A 49 -13.28 14.05 39.03
N ALA A 50 -13.34 14.55 37.79
CA ALA A 50 -13.59 13.66 36.66
C ALA A 50 -12.49 12.61 36.73
N PHE A 51 -12.81 11.42 37.27
CA PHE A 51 -11.98 10.25 37.11
C PHE A 51 -12.00 9.96 35.60
N PHE A 52 -11.04 10.56 34.89
CA PHE A 52 -10.66 10.10 33.58
C PHE A 52 -10.13 8.68 33.81
N PHE A 53 -10.99 7.68 33.61
CA PHE A 53 -10.50 6.35 33.32
C PHE A 53 -9.74 6.48 32.01
N VAL A 54 -8.41 6.60 32.10
CA VAL A 54 -7.54 6.38 30.96
C VAL A 54 -7.60 4.90 30.71
N LEU A 55 -8.41 4.53 29.72
CA LEU A 55 -8.48 3.17 29.22
C LEU A 55 -7.21 2.95 28.41
N THR A 56 -6.24 2.32 29.04
CA THR A 56 -5.00 1.93 28.40
C THR A 56 -5.11 0.49 27.97
N THR A 57 -5.02 0.26 26.66
CA THR A 57 -4.74 -1.05 26.07
C THR A 57 -3.35 -1.01 25.46
N GLY A 58 -2.41 -1.78 26.01
CA GLY A 58 -1.09 -1.96 25.44
C GLY A 58 -1.06 -3.23 24.59
N VAL A 59 -0.48 -3.15 23.39
CA VAL A 59 -0.31 -4.31 22.49
C VAL A 59 1.16 -4.51 22.11
N ALA A 60 1.60 -5.75 21.99
CA ALA A 60 2.91 -6.14 21.49
C ALA A 60 2.97 -6.02 19.96
N LEU A 61 4.17 -6.23 19.37
CA LEU A 61 4.44 -6.08 17.93
C LEU A 61 3.46 -6.84 17.03
N PHE A 62 3.04 -8.04 17.43
CA PHE A 62 2.09 -8.89 16.70
C PHE A 62 0.68 -8.87 17.32
N GLY A 63 0.35 -7.82 18.08
CA GLY A 63 -1.02 -7.60 18.56
C GLY A 63 -1.40 -8.27 19.87
N ASN A 64 -0.48 -8.95 20.57
CA ASN A 64 -0.78 -9.52 21.89
C ASN A 64 -1.09 -8.41 22.90
N VAL A 65 -2.21 -8.50 23.59
CA VAL A 65 -2.58 -7.53 24.64
C VAL A 65 -1.65 -7.74 25.84
N ILE A 66 -0.83 -6.73 26.15
CA ILE A 66 0.13 -6.73 27.27
C ILE A 66 -0.36 -5.92 28.47
N LEU A 67 -1.39 -5.08 28.27
CA LEU A 67 -2.06 -4.33 29.32
C LEU A 67 -3.50 -4.06 28.90
N ASP A 68 -4.47 -4.36 29.75
CA ASP A 68 -5.87 -3.94 29.59
C ASP A 68 -6.41 -3.51 30.96
N THR A 69 -6.74 -2.23 31.08
CA THR A 69 -7.21 -1.62 32.33
C THR A 69 -8.74 -1.69 32.48
N ASN A 70 -9.48 -2.18 31.47
CA ASN A 70 -10.93 -2.36 31.51
C ASN A 70 -11.43 -3.37 30.46
N PRO A 71 -11.27 -4.68 30.73
CA PRO A 71 -11.67 -5.74 29.80
C PRO A 71 -13.15 -5.67 29.42
N GLY A 72 -13.44 -5.79 28.12
CA GLY A 72 -14.80 -5.90 27.58
C GLY A 72 -15.46 -4.57 27.19
N TRP A 73 -14.76 -3.44 27.40
CA TRP A 73 -15.30 -2.11 27.06
C TRP A 73 -15.03 -1.67 25.62
N GLN A 74 -13.89 -2.06 25.02
CA GLN A 74 -13.53 -1.71 23.63
C GLN A 74 -13.52 -2.96 22.74
N PRO A 75 -14.33 -3.00 21.66
CA PRO A 75 -14.37 -4.16 20.76
C PRO A 75 -13.21 -4.18 19.74
N PHE A 76 -12.45 -3.09 19.62
CA PHE A 76 -11.35 -2.93 18.66
C PHE A 76 -10.00 -3.23 19.31
N GLY A 77 -9.20 -4.07 18.66
CA GLY A 77 -7.86 -4.48 19.07
C GLY A 77 -6.78 -4.14 18.04
N PHE A 78 -5.83 -5.06 17.87
CA PHE A 78 -4.68 -4.91 16.96
C PHE A 78 -5.11 -4.49 15.55
N ALA A 79 -4.37 -3.55 14.94
CA ALA A 79 -4.59 -3.09 13.56
C ALA A 79 -6.04 -2.66 13.22
N GLY A 80 -6.84 -2.29 14.23
CA GLY A 80 -8.24 -1.90 14.05
C GLY A 80 -9.22 -3.06 13.85
N GLY A 81 -8.78 -4.31 13.99
CA GLY A 81 -9.63 -5.49 13.91
C GLY A 81 -10.49 -5.69 15.17
N LEU A 82 -11.52 -6.53 15.07
CA LEU A 82 -12.43 -6.81 16.17
C LEU A 82 -11.84 -7.90 17.07
N TYR A 83 -11.45 -7.53 18.28
CA TYR A 83 -10.83 -8.47 19.22
C TYR A 83 -11.87 -9.25 20.00
N ASP A 84 -11.79 -10.58 19.94
CA ASP A 84 -12.63 -11.47 20.72
C ASP A 84 -11.87 -11.98 21.95
N GLN A 85 -12.35 -11.60 23.13
CA GLN A 85 -11.71 -11.97 24.40
C GLN A 85 -11.81 -13.46 24.75
N GLN A 86 -12.79 -14.18 24.20
CA GLN A 86 -12.99 -15.60 24.46
C GLN A 86 -12.03 -16.45 23.63
N THR A 87 -11.93 -16.15 22.34
CA THR A 87 -11.07 -16.90 21.41
C THR A 87 -9.63 -16.38 21.35
N LYS A 88 -9.39 -15.15 21.83
CA LYS A 88 -8.12 -14.41 21.73
C LYS A 88 -7.73 -14.05 20.28
N LEU A 89 -8.65 -14.24 19.33
CA LEU A 89 -8.43 -13.90 17.92
C LEU A 89 -8.86 -12.46 17.64
N THR A 90 -8.23 -11.87 16.63
CA THR A 90 -8.65 -10.58 16.07
C THR A 90 -9.28 -10.82 14.70
N ARG A 91 -10.56 -10.47 14.54
CA ARG A 91 -11.27 -10.64 13.28
C ARG A 91 -10.99 -9.48 12.31
N PHE A 92 -10.50 -9.84 11.13
CA PHE A 92 -10.33 -8.96 9.97
C PHE A 92 -11.16 -9.48 8.80
N GLY A 93 -11.46 -8.61 7.83
CA GLY A 93 -12.43 -8.86 6.75
C GLY A 93 -12.62 -10.33 6.35
N ALA A 94 -11.61 -10.93 5.71
CA ALA A 94 -11.67 -12.29 5.17
C ALA A 94 -11.05 -13.36 6.09
N ARG A 95 -10.35 -12.98 7.17
CA ARG A 95 -9.55 -13.91 7.99
C ARG A 95 -9.53 -13.51 9.45
N ASP A 96 -9.54 -14.51 10.33
CA ASP A 96 -9.25 -14.31 11.75
C ASP A 96 -7.73 -14.40 11.97
N TYR A 97 -7.17 -13.45 12.73
CA TYR A 97 -5.75 -13.33 13.06
C TYR A 97 -5.48 -13.79 14.49
N ASP A 98 -4.44 -14.61 14.64
CA ASP A 98 -3.92 -15.07 15.92
C ASP A 98 -2.64 -14.29 16.28
N ALA A 99 -2.75 -13.46 17.31
CA ALA A 99 -1.65 -12.65 17.81
C ALA A 99 -0.60 -13.47 18.58
N GLU A 100 -0.97 -14.61 19.17
CA GLU A 100 -0.04 -15.46 19.91
C GLU A 100 1.01 -16.06 18.97
N THR A 101 0.54 -16.52 17.80
CA THR A 101 1.40 -17.09 16.76
C THR A 101 1.88 -16.07 15.74
N GLY A 102 1.24 -14.90 15.67
CA GLY A 102 1.54 -13.85 14.69
C GLY A 102 1.05 -14.19 13.28
N ARG A 103 0.00 -14.99 13.12
CA ARG A 103 -0.41 -15.60 11.84
C ARG A 103 -1.91 -15.51 11.60
N TRP A 104 -2.29 -15.60 10.32
CA TRP A 104 -3.67 -15.89 9.96
C TRP A 104 -4.05 -17.32 10.33
N THR A 105 -5.27 -17.51 10.81
CA THR A 105 -5.82 -18.83 11.17
C THR A 105 -6.23 -19.66 9.96
N THR A 106 -6.42 -19.01 8.80
CA THR A 106 -6.75 -19.66 7.53
C THR A 106 -5.79 -19.22 6.43
N LYS A 107 -5.60 -20.09 5.44
CA LYS A 107 -4.88 -19.77 4.20
C LYS A 107 -5.49 -18.53 3.54
N ASP A 108 -4.66 -17.69 2.93
CA ASP A 108 -5.12 -16.57 2.11
C ASP A 108 -6.15 -17.02 1.05
N PRO A 109 -7.41 -16.53 1.09
CA PRO A 109 -8.45 -16.87 0.13
C PRO A 109 -8.10 -16.54 -1.32
N ILE A 110 -7.25 -15.52 -1.54
CA ILE A 110 -6.77 -15.17 -2.89
C ILE A 110 -5.43 -15.84 -3.24
N GLY A 111 -4.95 -16.73 -2.37
CA GLY A 111 -3.71 -17.47 -2.58
C GLY A 111 -2.50 -16.55 -2.58
N PHE A 112 -1.54 -16.84 -3.45
CA PHE A 112 -0.32 -16.04 -3.59
C PHE A 112 -0.56 -14.65 -4.20
N ASN A 113 -1.79 -14.32 -4.60
CA ASN A 113 -2.12 -12.96 -5.02
C ASN A 113 -2.03 -11.96 -3.86
N GLY A 114 -2.10 -12.42 -2.61
CA GLY A 114 -1.90 -11.62 -1.40
C GLY A 114 -0.43 -11.34 -1.06
N GLY A 115 0.44 -11.16 -2.06
CA GLY A 115 1.79 -10.59 -1.89
C GLY A 115 2.80 -11.34 -1.00
N ASP A 116 2.39 -12.41 -0.29
CA ASP A 116 3.21 -13.18 0.65
C ASP A 116 3.34 -14.63 0.18
N THR A 117 4.55 -15.17 0.26
CA THR A 117 4.84 -16.58 -0.03
C THR A 117 4.37 -17.50 1.10
N ASN A 118 4.18 -16.97 2.31
CA ASN A 118 3.53 -17.64 3.41
C ASN A 118 2.05 -17.28 3.43
N LEU A 119 1.21 -18.21 2.99
CA LEU A 119 -0.24 -17.99 2.91
C LEU A 119 -0.95 -17.83 4.26
N TYR A 120 -0.22 -18.01 5.36
CA TYR A 120 -0.66 -17.75 6.73
C TYR A 120 0.08 -16.55 7.36
N GLY A 121 0.99 -15.91 6.63
CA GLY A 121 1.81 -14.79 7.09
C GLY A 121 0.99 -13.51 7.20
N TYR A 122 1.26 -12.73 8.25
CA TYR A 122 0.71 -11.38 8.39
C TYR A 122 1.75 -10.39 7.87
N THR A 123 1.40 -9.71 6.76
CA THR A 123 2.17 -8.60 6.17
C THR A 123 3.68 -8.88 6.01
N ALA A 124 4.05 -10.05 5.46
CA ALA A 124 5.43 -10.46 5.29
C ALA A 124 6.28 -10.46 6.59
N ASN A 125 5.64 -10.68 7.75
CA ASN A 125 6.21 -10.58 9.10
C ASN A 125 6.70 -9.18 9.51
N ASP A 126 6.20 -8.13 8.87
CA ASP A 126 6.49 -6.74 9.25
C ASP A 126 5.22 -5.98 9.69
N PRO A 127 4.65 -6.34 10.86
CA PRO A 127 3.42 -5.73 11.40
C PRO A 127 3.61 -4.31 11.95
N VAL A 128 4.87 -3.85 12.05
CA VAL A 128 5.19 -2.49 12.51
C VAL A 128 4.92 -1.50 11.37
N ASN A 129 5.27 -1.88 10.14
CA ASN A 129 5.19 -1.01 8.98
C ASN A 129 3.94 -1.26 8.12
N PHE A 130 3.34 -2.44 8.20
CA PHE A 130 2.22 -2.84 7.34
C PHE A 130 1.00 -3.30 8.13
N VAL A 131 -0.16 -3.09 7.53
CA VAL A 131 -1.46 -3.47 8.11
C VAL A 131 -2.31 -4.14 7.04
N ASP A 132 -2.84 -5.33 7.33
CA ASP A 132 -3.75 -6.06 6.45
C ASP A 132 -5.19 -6.04 7.00
N VAL A 133 -5.87 -4.91 6.81
CA VAL A 133 -7.24 -4.68 7.33
C VAL A 133 -8.27 -5.63 6.72
N ARG A 134 -8.03 -6.11 5.49
CA ARG A 134 -8.95 -6.99 4.77
C ARG A 134 -8.67 -8.47 5.01
N GLY A 135 -7.54 -8.83 5.60
CA GLY A 135 -7.10 -10.22 5.65
C GLY A 135 -6.87 -10.78 4.24
N LEU A 136 -6.31 -9.98 3.34
CA LEU A 136 -6.05 -10.35 1.93
C LEU A 136 -4.76 -9.70 1.40
N PHE A 137 -3.80 -9.35 2.26
CA PHE A 137 -2.67 -8.43 2.00
C PHE A 137 -2.19 -8.36 0.54
N ILE A 138 -2.78 -7.51 -0.30
CA ILE A 138 -2.18 -7.12 -1.59
C ILE A 138 -1.52 -5.78 -1.26
N GLY A 139 -0.20 -5.64 -1.27
CA GLY A 139 0.80 -6.24 -2.15
C GLY A 139 1.75 -5.10 -2.56
N PRO A 140 2.76 -5.34 -3.41
CA PRO A 140 3.87 -4.43 -3.71
C PRO A 140 3.44 -2.98 -3.95
N TRP A 141 4.29 -2.04 -3.54
CA TRP A 141 4.02 -0.60 -3.53
C TRP A 141 3.47 -0.05 -4.86
N HIS A 142 3.81 -0.67 -6.01
CA HIS A 142 3.18 -0.47 -7.32
C HIS A 142 1.65 -0.47 -7.28
N SER A 143 1.03 -1.53 -6.72
CA SER A 143 -0.43 -1.62 -6.67
C SER A 143 -1.07 -0.54 -5.79
N LEU A 144 -0.39 -0.12 -4.71
CA LEU A 144 -0.85 0.97 -3.85
C LEU A 144 -0.74 2.33 -4.56
N ILE A 145 0.36 2.56 -5.28
CA ILE A 145 0.58 3.77 -6.07
C ILE A 145 -0.47 3.88 -7.16
N THR A 146 -0.62 2.84 -7.98
CA THR A 146 -1.65 2.74 -9.02
C THR A 146 -3.04 3.02 -8.44
N PHE A 147 -3.44 2.36 -7.34
CA PHE A 147 -4.73 2.61 -6.70
C PHE A 147 -4.89 4.08 -6.30
N SER A 148 -3.87 4.65 -5.65
CA SER A 148 -3.89 6.03 -5.17
C SER A 148 -3.95 7.04 -6.32
N ALA A 149 -3.20 6.81 -7.40
CA ALA A 149 -3.16 7.67 -8.57
C ALA A 149 -4.48 7.63 -9.35
N MET A 150 -5.10 6.45 -9.46
CA MET A 150 -6.42 6.26 -10.07
C MET A 150 -7.49 7.03 -9.29
N VAL A 151 -7.52 6.91 -7.96
CA VAL A 151 -8.46 7.66 -7.11
C VAL A 151 -8.21 9.16 -7.18
N ALA A 152 -6.95 9.60 -7.15
CA ALA A 152 -6.59 11.01 -7.29
C ALA A 152 -6.99 11.59 -8.66
N SER A 153 -7.01 10.76 -9.70
CA SER A 153 -7.46 11.12 -11.05
C SER A 153 -8.99 11.06 -11.22
N GLY A 154 -9.74 10.71 -10.16
CA GLY A 154 -11.20 10.74 -10.15
C GLY A 154 -11.90 9.45 -10.57
N TYR A 155 -11.17 8.33 -10.68
CA TYR A 155 -11.78 7.02 -10.94
C TYR A 155 -12.49 6.48 -9.70
N ASP A 156 -13.52 5.67 -9.91
CA ASP A 156 -14.22 5.00 -8.82
C ASP A 156 -13.34 3.91 -8.17
N LEU A 157 -13.68 3.55 -6.94
CA LEU A 157 -12.90 2.62 -6.13
C LEU A 157 -12.82 1.20 -6.73
N TYR A 158 -13.84 0.78 -7.48
CA TYR A 158 -13.84 -0.55 -8.10
C TYR A 158 -12.88 -0.58 -9.28
N THR A 159 -12.96 0.42 -10.16
CA THR A 159 -12.02 0.55 -11.29
C THR A 159 -10.58 0.69 -10.80
N ALA A 160 -10.34 1.53 -9.78
CA ALA A 160 -9.00 1.68 -9.19
C ALA A 160 -8.47 0.37 -8.61
N ALA A 161 -9.30 -0.38 -7.87
CA ALA A 161 -8.90 -1.66 -7.30
C ALA A 161 -8.64 -2.73 -8.37
N PHE A 162 -9.46 -2.77 -9.42
CA PHE A 162 -9.27 -3.70 -10.53
C PHE A 162 -7.96 -3.42 -11.27
N THR A 163 -7.69 -2.15 -11.62
CA THR A 163 -6.46 -1.77 -12.32
C THR A 163 -5.22 -2.02 -11.45
N ALA A 164 -5.29 -1.78 -10.15
CA ALA A 164 -4.21 -2.12 -9.22
C ALA A 164 -3.93 -3.64 -9.18
N GLY A 165 -4.97 -4.47 -9.23
CA GLY A 165 -4.81 -5.92 -9.38
C GLY A 165 -4.22 -6.33 -10.74
N ALA A 166 -4.56 -5.63 -11.81
CA ALA A 166 -3.97 -5.84 -13.13
C ALA A 166 -2.49 -5.42 -13.21
N ASN A 167 -2.13 -4.33 -12.53
CA ASN A 167 -0.75 -3.89 -12.31
C ASN A 167 0.06 -5.02 -11.64
N PHE A 168 -0.38 -5.51 -10.48
CA PHE A 168 0.24 -6.66 -9.80
C PHE A 168 0.37 -7.89 -10.72
N GLY A 169 -0.66 -8.16 -11.52
CA GLY A 169 -0.69 -9.29 -12.44
C GLY A 169 0.35 -9.24 -13.56
N ALA A 170 0.92 -8.06 -13.86
CA ALA A 170 1.87 -7.87 -14.96
C ALA A 170 3.12 -8.76 -14.82
N ASP A 171 3.61 -8.89 -13.59
CA ASP A 171 4.77 -9.74 -13.24
C ASP A 171 4.53 -11.23 -13.50
N PHE A 172 3.29 -11.68 -13.43
CA PHE A 172 2.92 -13.10 -13.51
C PHE A 172 2.45 -13.52 -14.91
N THR A 173 2.50 -12.60 -15.89
CA THR A 173 2.17 -12.94 -17.27
C THR A 173 3.21 -13.89 -17.88
N LYS A 174 2.77 -14.76 -18.81
CA LYS A 174 3.63 -15.83 -19.33
C LYS A 174 4.88 -15.27 -20.02
N GLY A 175 6.04 -15.48 -19.41
CA GLY A 175 7.33 -15.07 -19.95
C GLY A 175 7.70 -13.63 -19.66
N SER A 176 6.94 -12.91 -18.82
CA SER A 176 7.26 -11.55 -18.36
C SER A 176 8.71 -11.41 -17.89
N GLN A 177 9.13 -12.34 -17.05
CA GLN A 177 10.43 -12.35 -16.38
C GLN A 177 11.61 -12.73 -17.29
N LYS A 178 11.38 -12.98 -18.59
CA LYS A 178 12.46 -13.34 -19.51
C LYS A 178 13.32 -12.13 -19.87
N PRO A 179 14.63 -12.29 -20.12
CA PRO A 179 15.51 -11.20 -20.56
C PRO A 179 15.00 -10.45 -21.78
N GLU A 180 14.34 -11.12 -22.73
CA GLU A 180 13.79 -10.48 -23.94
C GLU A 180 12.67 -9.48 -23.64
N ASN A 181 12.03 -9.62 -22.49
CA ASN A 181 10.95 -8.77 -22.01
C ASN A 181 11.42 -7.79 -20.93
N ALA A 182 12.73 -7.58 -20.75
CA ALA A 182 13.25 -6.65 -19.73
C ALA A 182 12.62 -5.25 -19.79
N ASN A 183 12.27 -4.74 -20.99
CA ASN A 183 11.74 -3.39 -21.14
C ASN A 183 10.36 -3.18 -20.51
N GLN A 184 9.51 -4.21 -20.39
CA GLN A 184 8.24 -4.06 -19.65
C GLN A 184 8.47 -3.90 -18.15
N HIS A 185 9.67 -4.21 -17.66
CA HIS A 185 10.09 -4.01 -16.29
C HIS A 185 11.01 -2.80 -16.12
N GLY A 186 11.01 -1.84 -17.05
CA GLY A 186 11.94 -0.71 -16.95
C GLY A 186 13.43 -1.11 -16.93
N MET A 187 13.75 -2.31 -17.46
CA MET A 187 15.09 -2.89 -17.49
C MET A 187 15.64 -2.96 -18.91
N ALA A 188 16.96 -3.06 -19.04
CA ALA A 188 17.64 -3.26 -20.31
C ALA A 188 17.89 -4.75 -20.56
N THR A 189 17.69 -5.20 -21.81
CA THR A 189 18.22 -6.52 -22.22
C THR A 189 19.77 -6.48 -22.21
N PRO A 190 20.48 -7.62 -22.17
CA PRO A 190 21.95 -7.64 -22.23
C PRO A 190 22.57 -7.02 -23.50
N LYS A 191 21.75 -6.76 -24.53
CA LYS A 191 22.18 -6.21 -25.82
C LYS A 191 21.81 -4.73 -26.00
N GLN A 192 21.04 -4.15 -25.08
CA GLN A 192 20.55 -2.79 -25.18
C GLN A 192 21.41 -1.82 -24.38
N THR A 193 21.53 -0.60 -24.89
CA THR A 193 21.90 0.58 -24.11
C THR A 193 20.73 1.04 -23.23
N VAL A 194 21.03 1.82 -22.19
CA VAL A 194 20.00 2.43 -21.32
C VAL A 194 19.00 3.27 -22.14
N GLU A 195 19.48 4.03 -23.13
CA GLU A 195 18.60 4.85 -23.98
C GLU A 195 17.64 4.01 -24.84
N GLU A 196 18.10 2.86 -25.34
CA GLU A 196 17.26 1.91 -26.06
C GLU A 196 16.24 1.25 -25.13
N ALA A 197 16.63 0.96 -23.89
CA ALA A 197 15.75 0.40 -22.88
C ALA A 197 14.63 1.39 -22.48
N ILE A 198 14.96 2.66 -22.29
CA ILE A 198 13.97 3.74 -22.04
C ILE A 198 12.97 3.81 -23.20
N LYS A 199 13.44 3.82 -24.45
CA LYS A 199 12.56 3.84 -25.64
C LYS A 199 11.72 2.57 -25.74
N GLY A 200 12.28 1.42 -25.39
CA GLY A 200 11.57 0.14 -25.36
C GLY A 200 10.46 0.11 -24.31
N ASN A 201 10.75 0.62 -23.11
CA ASN A 201 9.78 0.74 -22.03
C ASN A 201 8.63 1.69 -22.40
N GLU A 202 8.95 2.88 -22.90
CA GLU A 202 7.94 3.84 -23.38
C GLU A 202 7.10 3.26 -24.54
N LYS A 203 7.72 2.48 -25.44
CA LYS A 203 7.00 1.77 -26.50
C LYS A 203 6.01 0.75 -25.90
N PHE A 204 6.44 -0.06 -24.93
CA PHE A 204 5.57 -1.02 -24.25
C PHE A 204 4.39 -0.32 -23.58
N VAL A 205 4.63 0.74 -22.81
CA VAL A 205 3.59 1.56 -22.16
C VAL A 205 2.56 2.03 -23.20
N ASN A 206 3.01 2.60 -24.31
CA ASN A 206 2.12 3.05 -25.38
C ASN A 206 1.29 1.92 -26.00
N GLU A 207 1.88 0.76 -26.24
CA GLU A 207 1.18 -0.42 -26.78
C GLU A 207 0.11 -0.93 -25.80
N GLN A 208 0.39 -0.92 -24.50
CA GLN A 208 -0.59 -1.30 -23.48
C GLN A 208 -1.73 -0.28 -23.39
N LEU A 209 -1.44 1.02 -23.36
CA LEU A 209 -2.46 2.08 -23.37
C LEU A 209 -3.31 2.03 -24.65
N ALA A 210 -2.73 1.63 -25.78
CA ALA A 210 -3.45 1.50 -27.04
C ALA A 210 -4.52 0.39 -27.00
N LYS A 211 -4.46 -0.57 -26.07
CA LYS A 211 -5.53 -1.57 -25.91
C LYS A 211 -6.85 -0.93 -25.46
N GLY A 212 -6.79 0.14 -24.66
CA GLY A 212 -7.97 0.84 -24.16
C GLY A 212 -8.79 0.03 -23.15
N ASP A 213 -8.16 -0.96 -22.51
CA ASP A 213 -8.76 -1.76 -21.44
C ASP A 213 -7.97 -1.59 -20.13
N LEU A 214 -8.59 -1.96 -19.01
CA LEU A 214 -8.00 -1.79 -17.68
C LEU A 214 -6.82 -2.74 -17.41
N ILE A 215 -6.72 -3.85 -18.14
CA ILE A 215 -5.62 -4.80 -17.99
C ILE A 215 -4.35 -4.22 -18.62
N GLY A 216 -4.47 -3.66 -19.83
CA GLY A 216 -3.44 -2.87 -20.49
C GLY A 216 -3.08 -1.64 -19.67
N LEU A 217 -4.05 -0.93 -19.12
CA LEU A 217 -3.74 0.20 -18.23
C LEU A 217 -2.90 -0.24 -17.02
N GLY A 218 -3.28 -1.33 -16.34
CA GLY A 218 -2.50 -1.86 -15.21
C GLY A 218 -1.07 -2.22 -15.59
N ALA A 219 -0.88 -2.91 -16.72
CA ALA A 219 0.45 -3.26 -17.24
C ALA A 219 1.27 -2.02 -17.65
N ALA A 220 0.62 -0.97 -18.16
CA ALA A 220 1.28 0.30 -18.50
C ALA A 220 1.79 1.04 -17.26
N LEU A 221 0.97 1.10 -16.21
CA LEU A 221 1.33 1.73 -14.93
C LEU A 221 2.48 0.96 -14.27
N HIS A 222 2.38 -0.38 -14.21
CA HIS A 222 3.46 -1.24 -13.70
C HIS A 222 4.81 -0.93 -14.37
N ALA A 223 4.84 -0.94 -15.70
CA ALA A 223 6.04 -0.66 -16.47
C ALA A 223 6.58 0.77 -16.27
N THR A 224 5.72 1.70 -15.85
CA THR A 224 6.08 3.10 -15.56
C THR A 224 6.66 3.26 -14.15
N GLU A 225 6.20 2.46 -13.20
CA GLU A 225 6.65 2.46 -11.81
C GLU A 225 8.01 1.76 -11.64
N ASP A 226 8.23 0.67 -12.38
CA ASP A 226 9.44 -0.16 -12.27
C ASP A 226 10.77 0.62 -12.33
N PRO A 227 11.01 1.58 -13.25
CA PRO A 227 12.26 2.35 -13.27
C PRO A 227 12.59 3.12 -11.98
N PHE A 228 11.61 3.36 -11.10
CA PHE A 228 11.82 4.02 -9.81
C PHE A 228 12.32 3.06 -8.73
N ALA A 229 12.18 1.75 -8.92
CA ALA A 229 12.71 0.74 -8.02
C ALA A 229 14.25 0.70 -8.13
N GLY A 230 14.94 0.57 -6.98
CA GLY A 230 16.40 0.63 -6.96
C GLY A 230 17.06 -0.52 -7.74
N GLY A 231 16.41 -1.69 -7.80
CA GLY A 231 16.86 -2.85 -8.55
C GLY A 231 16.68 -2.73 -10.06
N HIS A 232 15.83 -1.80 -10.50
CA HIS A 232 15.36 -1.70 -11.86
C HIS A 232 16.10 -0.59 -12.63
N GLY A 233 15.64 0.67 -12.65
CA GLY A 233 16.42 1.82 -13.13
C GLY A 233 17.18 1.65 -14.46
N TYR A 234 16.65 0.84 -15.39
CA TYR A 234 17.29 0.44 -16.66
C TYR A 234 18.62 -0.32 -16.53
N LYS A 235 18.86 -0.97 -15.39
CA LYS A 235 19.94 -1.95 -15.22
C LYS A 235 19.72 -3.13 -16.18
N THR A 236 20.80 -3.86 -16.44
CA THR A 236 20.74 -5.03 -17.31
C THR A 236 20.05 -6.19 -16.59
N TRP A 237 19.02 -6.77 -17.22
CA TRP A 237 18.38 -8.01 -16.79
C TRP A 237 18.85 -9.19 -17.65
N ASP A 238 19.60 -10.11 -17.05
CA ASP A 238 20.06 -11.34 -17.71
C ASP A 238 19.25 -12.60 -17.32
N GLY A 239 18.22 -12.43 -16.49
CA GLY A 239 17.39 -13.50 -15.95
C GLY A 239 17.81 -13.97 -14.55
N THR A 240 18.85 -13.36 -13.97
CA THR A 240 19.35 -13.69 -12.63
C THR A 240 18.92 -12.66 -11.62
N ILE A 241 18.24 -13.12 -10.56
CA ILE A 241 17.87 -12.27 -9.43
C ILE A 241 19.01 -12.21 -8.39
N THR A 242 19.41 -11.02 -7.98
CA THR A 242 20.42 -10.81 -6.93
C THR A 242 19.73 -10.41 -5.62
N LEU A 243 20.39 -10.65 -4.48
CA LEU A 243 19.86 -10.26 -3.17
C LEU A 243 19.70 -8.74 -3.05
N GLU A 244 20.60 -7.96 -3.65
CA GLU A 244 20.52 -6.49 -3.71
C GLU A 244 19.29 -6.03 -4.50
N HIS A 245 19.00 -6.67 -5.65
CA HIS A 245 17.80 -6.40 -6.44
C HIS A 245 16.51 -6.66 -5.63
N ILE A 246 16.44 -7.79 -4.90
CA ILE A 246 15.31 -8.12 -4.02
C ILE A 246 15.11 -7.06 -2.92
N LEU A 247 16.20 -6.63 -2.27
CA LEU A 247 16.13 -5.67 -1.18
C LEU A 247 15.69 -4.28 -1.66
N ASP A 248 16.21 -3.84 -2.81
CA ASP A 248 15.88 -2.54 -3.38
C ASP A 248 14.42 -2.46 -3.85
N ASP A 249 13.85 -3.57 -4.33
CA ASP A 249 12.46 -3.64 -4.79
C ASP A 249 11.47 -3.78 -3.62
N ALA A 250 11.89 -4.45 -2.54
CA ALA A 250 11.09 -4.59 -1.32
C ALA A 250 10.99 -3.29 -0.51
N PHE A 251 12.01 -2.43 -0.57
CA PHE A 251 12.11 -1.23 0.27
C PHE A 251 12.45 0.04 -0.54
N PRO A 252 11.51 0.56 -1.37
CA PRO A 252 11.74 1.77 -2.14
C PRO A 252 11.87 3.01 -1.24
N SER A 253 12.69 3.97 -1.68
CA SER A 253 12.78 5.28 -1.02
C SER A 253 11.48 6.08 -1.16
N VAL A 254 11.21 7.01 -0.23
CA VAL A 254 10.06 7.94 -0.33
C VAL A 254 10.08 8.74 -1.64
N SER A 255 11.28 9.13 -2.11
CA SER A 255 11.44 9.79 -3.41
C SER A 255 11.06 8.90 -4.59
N ALA A 256 11.35 7.60 -4.52
CA ALA A 256 10.94 6.64 -5.55
C ALA A 256 9.43 6.48 -5.58
N LEU A 257 8.80 6.31 -4.41
CA LEU A 257 7.34 6.22 -4.27
C LEU A 257 6.65 7.47 -4.84
N TYR A 258 7.15 8.66 -4.48
CA TYR A 258 6.60 9.92 -4.99
C TYR A 258 6.82 10.08 -6.50
N GLY A 259 8.00 9.71 -7.01
CA GLY A 259 8.32 9.75 -8.43
C GLY A 259 7.39 8.86 -9.27
N ALA A 260 7.21 7.61 -8.84
CA ALA A 260 6.32 6.65 -9.45
C ALA A 260 4.85 7.14 -9.43
N PHE A 261 4.37 7.64 -8.30
CA PHE A 261 3.02 8.23 -8.20
C PHE A 261 2.81 9.39 -9.17
N MET A 262 3.78 10.29 -9.29
CA MET A 262 3.69 11.41 -10.23
C MET A 262 3.75 10.95 -11.69
N ALA A 263 4.47 9.87 -11.99
CA ALA A 263 4.53 9.29 -13.33
C ALA A 263 3.19 8.63 -13.70
N ASP A 264 2.56 7.91 -12.77
CA ASP A 264 1.24 7.32 -12.94
C ASP A 264 0.18 8.36 -13.29
N LEU A 265 0.15 9.49 -12.59
CA LEU A 265 -0.77 10.59 -12.91
C LEU A 265 -0.62 11.08 -14.37
N GLN A 266 0.60 11.12 -14.90
CA GLN A 266 0.85 11.50 -16.29
C GLN A 266 0.37 10.43 -17.27
N VAL A 267 0.56 9.15 -16.96
CA VAL A 267 0.06 8.03 -17.77
C VAL A 267 -1.46 8.01 -17.79
N LEU A 268 -2.11 8.27 -16.66
CA LEU A 268 -3.57 8.37 -16.56
C LEU A 268 -4.13 9.52 -17.40
N GLU A 269 -3.50 10.69 -17.37
CA GLU A 269 -3.89 11.81 -18.25
C GLU A 269 -3.80 11.43 -19.74
N ARG A 270 -2.73 10.72 -20.12
CA ARG A 270 -2.55 10.21 -21.49
C ARG A 270 -3.63 9.20 -21.86
N TYR A 271 -3.95 8.27 -20.96
CA TYR A 271 -4.98 7.25 -21.17
C TYR A 271 -6.35 7.89 -21.40
N GLU A 272 -6.74 8.85 -20.58
CA GLU A 272 -8.00 9.58 -20.74
C GLU A 272 -8.07 10.32 -22.07
N LYS A 273 -6.99 11.02 -22.44
CA LYS A 273 -6.94 11.74 -23.71
C LYS A 273 -7.11 10.80 -24.91
N ASN A 274 -6.47 9.64 -24.87
CA ASN A 274 -6.59 8.62 -25.91
C ASN A 274 -8.02 8.05 -25.99
N ASN A 275 -8.66 7.81 -24.85
CA ASN A 275 -10.03 7.28 -24.82
C ASN A 275 -11.09 8.30 -25.25
N ARG A 276 -10.93 9.58 -24.88
CA ARG A 276 -11.80 10.66 -25.38
C ARG A 276 -11.69 10.80 -26.90
N ALA A 277 -10.50 10.63 -27.48
CA ALA A 277 -10.33 10.64 -28.94
C ALA A 277 -10.98 9.43 -29.66
N ARG A 278 -11.28 8.34 -28.94
CA ARG A 278 -11.91 7.12 -29.49
C ARG A 278 -13.44 7.15 -29.47
N CYS A 279 -14.05 7.99 -28.63
CA CYS A 279 -15.51 8.20 -28.59
C CYS A 279 -15.85 9.57 -29.20
N PRO A 280 -16.06 9.64 -30.54
CA PRO A 280 -16.47 10.87 -31.22
C PRO A 280 -17.88 11.33 -30.84
#